data_AF-A0A2A4RXX0-F1
#
_entry.id   AF-A0A2A4RXX0-F1
#
_cell.length_a   1.000
_cell.length_b   1.000
_cell.length_c   1.000
_cell.angle_alpha   90.00
_cell.angle_beta   90.00
_cell.angle_gamma   90.00
#
_symmetry.space_group_name_H-M   'P 1'
#
loop_
_entity.id
_entity.type
_entity.pdbx_description
1 polymer ?
#
loop_
_entity_poly.entity_id
_entity_poly.type
_entity_poly.pdbx_seq_one_letter_code
_entity_poly.pdbx_strand_id
1 'polypeptide(L)'
;MDNNKPLEGIFLEMEPELWDPEHRRLTLLFDPGRIKRGLVPNEEAGYPLTEGVPVTVTIAAEFRDSAGRPLRSGAERSYDIGPPVRARINPADWRYHYPTSGSMDPLTVGFDRPLDNALLQHSLWVKNMAGVAVPGQGFVGPGERCWSFEPESPWEESHYQVWVDARLEDLAGNSLIRVFDRDLMRAEDAPTDAGPVTIDFMPLHAAPHRTH
;
A
#
# COMPACT_ATOMS: atom_id res chain seq x y z
N MET A 1 21.09 -0.76 8.25
CA MET A 1 22.24 0.03 8.71
C MET A 1 21.96 1.50 8.50
N ASP A 2 22.35 2.37 9.43
CA ASP A 2 22.46 3.83 9.26
C ASP A 2 23.96 4.15 9.22
N ASN A 3 24.46 4.79 8.16
CA ASN A 3 25.87 5.12 8.01
C ASN A 3 26.82 3.93 8.32
N ASN A 4 26.46 2.73 7.83
CA ASN A 4 27.20 1.48 8.02
C ASN A 4 27.22 0.92 9.46
N LYS A 5 26.36 1.38 10.36
CA LYS A 5 26.15 0.78 11.70
C LYS A 5 24.85 -0.03 11.74
N PRO A 6 24.85 -1.22 12.37
CA PRO A 6 23.62 -1.93 12.67
C PRO A 6 22.73 -1.04 13.53
N LEU A 7 21.44 -1.02 13.20
CA LEU A 7 20.44 -0.39 14.02
C LEU A 7 19.77 -1.51 14.83
N GLU A 8 19.94 -1.49 16.14
CA GLU A 8 19.48 -2.55 17.04
C GLU A 8 18.07 -2.26 17.58
N GLY A 9 17.34 -3.33 17.96
CA GLY A 9 16.03 -3.21 18.61
C GLY A 9 14.99 -2.43 17.80
N ILE A 10 15.08 -2.50 16.46
CA ILE A 10 14.15 -1.79 15.60
C ILE A 10 12.89 -2.62 15.32
N PHE A 11 13.09 -3.90 15.00
CA PHE A 11 11.98 -4.77 14.66
C PHE A 11 11.31 -5.28 15.93
N LEU A 12 9.99 -5.43 15.87
CA LEU A 12 9.23 -6.10 16.90
C LEU A 12 9.62 -7.58 16.89
N GLU A 13 10.24 -8.04 17.98
CA GLU A 13 10.48 -9.46 18.17
C GLU A 13 9.14 -10.15 18.46
N MET A 14 8.73 -11.06 17.57
CA MET A 14 7.47 -11.78 17.66
C MET A 14 7.70 -13.28 17.52
N GLU A 15 7.10 -14.06 18.42
CA GLU A 15 6.91 -15.49 18.25
C GLU A 15 5.41 -15.81 18.21
N PRO A 16 4.91 -16.51 17.17
CA PRO A 16 5.65 -16.98 16.00
C PRO A 16 6.05 -15.86 15.04
N GLU A 17 7.11 -16.09 14.26
CA GLU A 17 7.50 -15.22 13.14
C GLU A 17 6.37 -15.10 12.10
N LEU A 18 6.29 -13.95 11.43
CA LEU A 18 5.21 -13.62 10.48
C LEU A 18 5.52 -14.09 9.06
N TRP A 19 5.69 -15.41 8.89
CA TRP A 19 5.75 -16.04 7.58
C TRP A 19 4.35 -16.20 6.97
N ASP A 20 4.25 -16.08 5.65
CA ASP A 20 3.08 -16.59 4.93
C ASP A 20 2.99 -18.12 5.03
N PRO A 21 1.81 -18.72 4.81
CA PRO A 21 1.61 -20.17 4.96
C PRO A 21 2.55 -21.00 4.08
N GLU A 22 2.97 -20.48 2.93
CA GLU A 22 3.88 -21.13 2.00
C GLU A 22 5.38 -20.93 2.33
N HIS A 23 5.72 -20.17 3.39
CA HIS A 23 7.08 -19.81 3.78
C HIS A 23 7.92 -19.17 2.65
N ARG A 24 7.29 -18.31 1.87
CA ARG A 24 7.93 -17.54 0.78
C ARG A 24 8.04 -16.05 1.08
N ARG A 25 7.30 -15.55 2.07
CA ARG A 25 7.30 -14.14 2.48
C ARG A 25 7.39 -14.03 3.98
N LEU A 26 8.40 -13.32 4.46
CA LEU A 26 8.54 -12.90 5.85
C LEU A 26 8.13 -11.42 5.98
N THR A 27 7.26 -11.13 6.94
CA THR A 27 6.89 -9.76 7.30
C THR A 27 7.67 -9.31 8.52
N LEU A 28 8.38 -8.19 8.41
CA LEU A 28 9.07 -7.56 9.53
C LEU A 28 8.33 -6.29 9.91
N LEU A 29 7.98 -6.16 11.19
CA LEU A 29 7.30 -4.98 11.72
C LEU A 29 8.30 -4.13 12.49
N PHE A 30 8.31 -2.82 12.24
CA PHE A 30 8.91 -1.88 13.18
C PHE A 30 8.17 -1.96 14.52
N ASP A 31 8.88 -1.91 15.64
CA ASP A 31 8.25 -1.93 16.97
C ASP A 31 7.21 -0.79 17.09
N PRO A 32 5.90 -1.12 17.16
CA PRO A 32 4.84 -0.11 17.26
C PRO A 32 5.00 0.81 18.47
N GLY A 33 5.61 0.31 19.56
CA GLY A 33 5.95 1.07 20.76
C GLY A 33 6.92 2.22 20.50
N ARG A 34 7.80 2.07 19.51
CA ARG A 34 8.75 3.09 19.06
C ARG A 34 8.21 3.99 17.95
N ILE A 35 7.11 3.58 17.28
CA ILE A 35 6.48 4.34 16.20
C ILE A 35 5.47 5.36 16.74
N LYS A 36 4.62 4.96 17.70
CA LYS A 36 3.58 5.83 18.26
C LYS A 36 4.15 6.83 19.27
N ARG A 37 3.81 8.10 19.10
CA ARG A 37 4.20 9.17 20.02
C ARG A 37 3.52 8.99 21.38
N GLY A 38 4.22 9.38 22.45
CA GLY A 38 3.70 9.32 23.82
C GLY A 38 3.66 7.91 24.43
N LEU A 39 4.34 6.94 23.81
CA LEU A 39 4.61 5.64 24.41
C LEU A 39 6.02 5.63 24.99
N VAL A 40 6.19 4.98 26.14
CA VAL A 40 7.48 4.87 26.85
C VAL A 40 8.62 4.45 25.92
N PRO A 41 8.49 3.42 25.05
CA PRO A 41 9.61 3.04 24.17
C PRO A 41 9.98 4.12 23.15
N ASN A 42 9.02 4.91 22.65
CA ASN A 42 9.30 6.05 21.77
C ASN A 42 9.98 7.20 22.54
N GLU A 43 9.57 7.47 23.78
CA GLU A 43 10.18 8.51 24.62
C GLU A 43 11.62 8.19 25.02
N GLU A 44 11.91 6.91 25.28
CA GLU A 44 13.24 6.45 25.72
C GLU A 44 14.20 6.21 24.56
N ALA A 45 13.75 5.56 23.48
CA ALA A 45 14.61 5.11 22.37
C ALA A 45 14.38 5.86 21.05
N GLY A 46 13.39 6.77 21.00
CA GLY A 46 13.06 7.53 19.81
C GLY A 46 12.49 6.70 18.66
N TYR A 47 12.18 7.41 17.57
CA TYR A 47 11.75 6.79 16.32
C TYR A 47 12.89 5.98 15.69
N PRO A 48 12.63 4.79 15.13
CA PRO A 48 13.68 3.90 14.64
C PRO A 48 14.40 4.37 13.37
N LEU A 49 13.82 5.33 12.64
CA LEU A 49 14.32 5.83 11.37
C LEU A 49 14.47 7.35 11.42
N THR A 50 15.48 7.89 10.74
CA THR A 50 15.72 9.34 10.67
C THR A 50 15.46 9.84 9.25
N GLU A 51 14.62 10.86 9.10
CA GLU A 51 14.37 11.49 7.80
C GLU A 51 15.67 11.96 7.14
N GLY A 52 15.82 11.70 5.84
CA GLY A 52 17.02 12.05 5.06
C GLY A 52 18.22 11.14 5.29
N VAL A 53 18.13 10.17 6.20
CA VAL A 53 19.19 9.20 6.47
C VAL A 53 18.83 7.86 5.82
N PRO A 54 19.50 7.45 4.74
CA PRO A 54 19.17 6.21 4.05
C PRO A 54 19.51 4.99 4.90
N VAL A 55 18.74 3.92 4.72
CA VAL A 55 18.95 2.65 5.43
C VAL A 55 19.05 1.48 4.47
N THR A 56 19.92 0.53 4.79
CA THR A 56 20.03 -0.75 4.06
C THR A 56 19.56 -1.91 4.93
N VAL A 57 18.68 -2.74 4.40
CA VAL A 57 18.31 -4.05 4.95
C VAL A 57 19.21 -5.09 4.30
N THR A 58 19.91 -5.87 5.11
CA THR A 58 20.84 -6.90 4.65
C THR A 58 20.40 -8.26 5.19
N ILE A 59 20.29 -9.24 4.31
CA ILE A 59 20.16 -10.66 4.64
C ILE A 59 21.52 -11.29 4.39
N ALA A 60 22.19 -11.74 5.44
CA ALA A 60 23.52 -12.32 5.36
C ALA A 60 23.50 -13.68 4.63
N ALA A 61 24.61 -14.05 3.98
CA ALA A 61 24.71 -15.34 3.27
C ALA A 61 24.59 -16.54 4.24
N GLU A 62 24.91 -16.32 5.52
CA GLU A 62 24.83 -17.29 6.60
C GLU A 62 23.39 -17.56 7.07
N PHE A 63 22.42 -16.75 6.62
CA PHE A 63 21.00 -16.98 6.91
C PHE A 63 20.59 -18.37 6.40
N ARG A 64 19.87 -19.14 7.22
CA ARG A 64 19.62 -20.57 6.97
C ARG A 64 18.21 -20.82 6.47
N ASP A 65 18.09 -21.74 5.52
CA ASP A 65 16.81 -22.30 5.12
C ASP A 65 16.25 -23.29 6.15
N SER A 66 15.05 -23.81 5.90
CA SER A 66 14.38 -24.79 6.77
C SER A 66 15.13 -26.14 6.89
N ALA A 67 16.09 -26.41 6.00
CA ALA A 67 16.99 -27.57 6.09
C ALA A 67 18.32 -27.24 6.78
N GLY A 68 18.47 -26.02 7.32
CA GLY A 68 19.67 -25.55 8.02
C GLY A 68 20.83 -25.17 7.09
N ARG A 69 20.60 -25.05 5.78
CA ARG A 69 21.63 -24.70 4.79
C ARG A 69 21.71 -23.18 4.62
N PRO A 70 22.92 -22.60 4.51
CA PRO A 70 23.07 -21.17 4.25
C PRO A 70 22.55 -20.79 2.85
N LEU A 71 22.25 -19.50 2.66
CA LEU A 71 21.95 -18.95 1.34
C LEU A 71 23.15 -19.06 0.40
N ARG A 72 22.89 -19.12 -0.91
CA ARG A 72 23.97 -19.09 -1.93
C ARG A 72 24.71 -17.76 -1.97
N SER A 73 24.00 -16.68 -1.67
CA SER A 73 24.50 -15.31 -1.55
C SER A 73 23.59 -14.54 -0.61
N GLY A 74 24.13 -13.53 0.06
CA GLY A 74 23.32 -12.55 0.79
C GLY A 74 22.48 -11.69 -0.16
N ALA A 75 21.58 -10.91 0.41
CA ALA A 75 20.75 -9.95 -0.30
C ALA A 75 20.75 -8.60 0.44
N GLU A 76 20.70 -7.51 -0.32
CA GLU A 76 20.65 -6.16 0.23
C GLU A 76 19.57 -5.35 -0.48
N ARG A 77 18.91 -4.49 0.29
CA ARG A 77 17.96 -3.51 -0.24
C ARG A 77 18.08 -2.20 0.51
N SER A 78 18.31 -1.12 -0.24
CA SER A 78 18.43 0.23 0.30
C SER A 78 17.11 0.99 0.18
N TYR A 79 16.84 1.85 1.16
CA TYR A 79 15.65 2.67 1.27
C TYR A 79 16.06 4.10 1.65
N ASP A 80 15.49 5.07 0.93
CA ASP A 80 15.51 6.47 1.33
C ASP A 80 14.40 6.72 2.35
N ILE A 81 14.74 7.37 3.45
CA ILE A 81 13.78 7.68 4.51
C ILE A 81 13.20 9.08 4.29
N GLY A 82 11.93 9.14 3.92
CA GLY A 82 11.17 10.37 3.80
C GLY A 82 10.55 10.84 5.13
N PRO A 83 9.77 11.93 5.10
CA PRO A 83 9.07 12.43 6.28
C PRO A 83 8.02 11.42 6.78
N PRO A 84 7.68 11.47 8.07
CA PRO A 84 6.63 10.61 8.63
C PRO A 84 5.27 10.90 7.99
N VAL A 85 4.56 9.84 7.64
CA VAL A 85 3.22 9.93 7.06
C VAL A 85 2.17 9.80 8.16
N ARG A 86 1.47 10.91 8.45
CA ARG A 86 0.44 11.01 9.50
C ARG A 86 -0.88 11.54 8.95
N ALA A 87 -1.31 10.98 7.84
CA ALA A 87 -2.55 11.36 7.19
C ALA A 87 -3.24 10.10 6.70
N ARG A 88 -4.57 10.10 6.77
CA ARG A 88 -5.39 9.04 6.19
C ARG A 88 -5.12 8.90 4.71
N ILE A 89 -5.42 7.72 4.19
CA ILE A 89 -5.56 7.54 2.75
C ILE A 89 -6.82 8.29 2.31
N ASN A 90 -6.69 9.05 1.22
CA ASN A 90 -7.81 9.74 0.61
C ASN A 90 -7.84 9.43 -0.89
N PRO A 91 -8.74 8.54 -1.35
CA PRO A 91 -8.84 8.19 -2.77
C PRO A 91 -9.13 9.39 -3.69
N ALA A 92 -9.69 10.49 -3.17
CA ALA A 92 -9.89 11.70 -3.95
C ALA A 92 -8.58 12.39 -4.39
N ASP A 93 -7.46 12.11 -3.71
CA ASP A 93 -6.14 12.66 -4.04
C ASP A 93 -5.39 11.80 -5.08
N TRP A 94 -5.96 10.65 -5.49
CA TRP A 94 -5.35 9.74 -6.45
C TRP A 94 -5.54 10.21 -7.90
N ARG A 95 -4.66 9.72 -8.78
CA ARG A 95 -4.72 9.99 -10.22
C ARG A 95 -5.41 8.86 -10.95
N TYR A 96 -6.52 9.15 -11.62
CA TYR A 96 -7.29 8.17 -12.39
C TYR A 96 -7.07 8.38 -13.88
N HIS A 97 -6.73 7.30 -14.59
CA HIS A 97 -6.73 7.25 -16.04
C HIS A 97 -7.87 6.35 -16.47
N TYR A 98 -8.91 6.98 -17.00
CA TYR A 98 -10.13 6.30 -17.41
C TYR A 98 -9.96 5.64 -18.78
N PRO A 99 -10.58 4.47 -18.98
CA PRO A 99 -10.48 3.74 -20.23
C PRO A 99 -11.31 4.38 -21.34
N THR A 100 -11.09 3.97 -22.59
CA THR A 100 -11.90 4.43 -23.73
C THR A 100 -13.16 3.58 -23.88
N SER A 101 -14.31 4.20 -24.15
CA SER A 101 -15.57 3.51 -24.48
C SER A 101 -15.38 2.61 -25.71
N GLY A 102 -15.93 1.39 -25.66
CA GLY A 102 -15.79 0.37 -26.70
C GLY A 102 -14.41 -0.29 -26.79
N SER A 103 -13.46 0.07 -25.94
CA SER A 103 -12.13 -0.57 -25.84
C SER A 103 -12.06 -1.54 -24.66
N MET A 104 -11.00 -2.35 -24.62
CA MET A 104 -10.60 -3.11 -23.41
C MET A 104 -9.44 -2.42 -22.68
N ASP A 105 -9.25 -1.12 -22.88
CA ASP A 105 -8.19 -0.36 -22.20
C ASP A 105 -8.35 -0.51 -20.68
N PRO A 106 -7.27 -0.65 -19.90
CA PRO A 106 -7.38 -0.77 -18.46
C PRO A 106 -7.77 0.56 -17.82
N LEU A 107 -8.59 0.50 -16.78
CA LEU A 107 -8.67 1.59 -15.80
C LEU A 107 -7.38 1.58 -14.98
N THR A 108 -6.70 2.71 -14.84
CA THR A 108 -5.49 2.81 -13.99
C THR A 108 -5.66 3.83 -12.89
N VAL A 109 -5.29 3.44 -11.67
CA VAL A 109 -5.31 4.27 -10.46
C VAL A 109 -3.87 4.43 -9.97
N GLY A 110 -3.38 5.67 -9.93
CA GLY A 110 -2.08 6.03 -9.38
C GLY A 110 -2.22 6.62 -7.98
N PHE A 111 -1.60 5.98 -7.00
CA PHE A 111 -1.66 6.37 -5.59
C PHE A 111 -0.67 7.50 -5.30
N ASP A 112 -0.98 8.31 -4.29
CA ASP A 112 -0.12 9.38 -3.79
C ASP A 112 1.10 8.82 -3.03
N ARG A 113 0.97 7.62 -2.48
CA ARG A 113 2.00 6.89 -1.72
C ARG A 113 1.92 5.37 -1.96
N PRO A 114 2.96 4.59 -1.61
CA PRO A 114 2.87 3.13 -1.61
C PRO A 114 1.83 2.65 -0.61
N LEU A 115 0.97 1.71 -1.02
CA LEU A 115 -0.03 1.09 -0.16
C LEU A 115 0.36 -0.35 0.20
N ASP A 116 -0.33 -0.96 1.15
CA ASP A 116 -0.05 -2.35 1.52
C ASP A 116 -0.37 -3.32 0.37
N ASN A 117 0.63 -4.10 -0.05
CA ASN A 117 0.52 -5.02 -1.18
C ASN A 117 -0.56 -6.08 -0.97
N ALA A 118 -0.62 -6.68 0.23
CA ALA A 118 -1.55 -7.77 0.50
C ALA A 118 -3.00 -7.26 0.51
N LEU A 119 -3.24 -6.09 1.09
CA LEU A 119 -4.55 -5.43 1.08
C LEU A 119 -4.94 -5.00 -0.33
N LEU A 120 -4.03 -4.44 -1.12
CA LEU A 120 -4.31 -4.01 -2.50
C LEU A 120 -4.84 -5.14 -3.39
N GLN A 121 -4.46 -6.39 -3.13
CA GLN A 121 -4.95 -7.55 -3.89
C GLN A 121 -6.47 -7.76 -3.74
N HIS A 122 -7.11 -7.20 -2.72
CA HIS A 122 -8.51 -7.46 -2.40
C HIS A 122 -9.25 -6.24 -1.81
N SER A 123 -8.76 -5.02 -2.02
CA SER A 123 -9.36 -3.80 -1.47
C SER A 123 -9.93 -2.86 -2.53
N LEU A 124 -9.73 -3.16 -3.82
CA LEU A 124 -10.24 -2.36 -4.93
C LEU A 124 -11.09 -3.22 -5.87
N TRP A 125 -12.23 -2.68 -6.30
CA TRP A 125 -13.11 -3.30 -7.29
C TRP A 125 -13.68 -2.26 -8.24
N VAL A 126 -14.04 -2.69 -9.45
CA VAL A 126 -14.88 -1.90 -10.35
C VAL A 126 -16.29 -2.46 -10.31
N LYS A 127 -17.28 -1.58 -10.10
CA LYS A 127 -18.70 -1.93 -10.13
C LYS A 127 -19.46 -1.02 -11.09
N ASN A 128 -20.55 -1.51 -11.66
CA ASN A 128 -21.50 -0.67 -12.36
C ASN A 128 -22.41 0.09 -11.37
N MET A 129 -23.25 1.01 -11.85
CA MET A 129 -24.19 1.74 -10.99
C MET A 129 -25.27 0.88 -10.32
N ALA A 130 -25.45 -0.38 -10.74
CA ALA A 130 -26.31 -1.34 -10.04
C ALA A 130 -25.60 -2.02 -8.85
N GLY A 131 -24.33 -1.69 -8.60
CA GLY A 131 -23.51 -2.30 -7.54
C GLY A 131 -22.98 -3.69 -7.89
N VAL A 132 -23.08 -4.12 -9.14
CA VAL A 132 -22.58 -5.41 -9.62
C VAL A 132 -21.12 -5.24 -10.04
N ALA A 133 -20.26 -6.18 -9.62
CA ALA A 133 -18.86 -6.20 -10.02
C ALA A 133 -18.73 -6.36 -11.54
N VAL A 134 -17.88 -5.53 -12.15
CA VAL A 134 -17.51 -5.67 -13.56
C VAL A 134 -16.57 -6.88 -13.67
N PRO A 135 -16.82 -7.83 -14.60
CA PRO A 135 -15.88 -8.92 -14.88
C PRO A 135 -14.53 -8.39 -15.36
N GLY A 136 -13.45 -8.81 -14.72
CA GLY A 136 -12.11 -8.32 -14.95
C GLY A 136 -11.16 -8.65 -13.81
N GLN A 137 -9.90 -8.32 -14.01
CA GLN A 137 -8.82 -8.64 -13.07
C GLN A 137 -8.08 -7.37 -12.66
N GLY A 138 -7.86 -7.23 -11.35
CA GLY A 138 -7.03 -6.18 -10.77
C GLY A 138 -5.56 -6.62 -10.67
N PHE A 139 -4.65 -5.69 -10.93
CA PHE A 139 -3.20 -5.90 -10.84
C PHE A 139 -2.54 -4.78 -10.05
N VAL A 140 -1.66 -5.13 -9.12
CA VAL A 140 -0.83 -4.17 -8.39
C VAL A 140 0.43 -3.91 -9.20
N GLY A 141 0.69 -2.63 -9.50
CA GLY A 141 1.88 -2.24 -10.24
C GLY A 141 3.12 -2.01 -9.35
N PRO A 142 4.24 -1.61 -9.96
CA PRO A 142 5.53 -1.52 -9.28
C PRO A 142 5.52 -0.59 -8.06
N GLY A 143 6.14 -1.06 -6.97
CA GLY A 143 6.28 -0.30 -5.73
C GLY A 143 4.96 0.04 -5.04
N GLU A 144 3.90 -0.72 -5.32
CA GLU A 144 2.57 -0.56 -4.71
C GLU A 144 2.01 0.86 -4.85
N ARG A 145 2.39 1.55 -5.93
CA ARG A 145 2.01 2.94 -6.23
C ARG A 145 0.96 3.07 -7.32
N CYS A 146 0.55 1.96 -7.91
CA CYS A 146 -0.57 1.94 -8.84
C CYS A 146 -1.30 0.61 -8.82
N TRP A 147 -2.54 0.66 -9.29
CA TRP A 147 -3.38 -0.48 -9.54
C TRP A 147 -4.06 -0.31 -10.89
N SER A 148 -4.13 -1.38 -11.68
CA SER A 148 -4.85 -1.41 -12.95
C SER A 148 -5.94 -2.46 -12.91
N PHE A 149 -7.06 -2.17 -13.57
CA PHE A 149 -8.15 -3.11 -13.78
C PHE A 149 -8.29 -3.38 -15.27
N GLU A 150 -8.05 -4.62 -15.66
CA GLU A 150 -8.24 -5.11 -17.02
C GLU A 150 -9.63 -5.75 -17.11
N PRO A 151 -10.55 -5.19 -17.92
CA PRO A 151 -11.90 -5.75 -18.07
C PRO A 151 -11.87 -7.01 -18.95
N GLU A 152 -12.83 -7.91 -18.76
CA GLU A 152 -13.00 -9.08 -19.65
C GLU A 152 -13.75 -8.74 -20.95
N SER A 153 -14.46 -7.61 -20.98
CA SER A 153 -15.27 -7.15 -22.12
C SER A 153 -15.04 -5.66 -22.37
N PRO A 154 -15.27 -5.17 -23.61
CA PRO A 154 -15.16 -3.75 -23.89
C PRO A 154 -16.06 -2.90 -22.99
N TRP A 155 -15.57 -1.73 -22.61
CA TRP A 155 -16.32 -0.80 -21.76
C TRP A 155 -17.56 -0.28 -22.49
N GLU A 156 -18.72 -0.35 -21.83
CA GLU A 156 -19.92 0.30 -22.32
C GLU A 156 -19.87 1.81 -22.01
N GLU A 157 -20.59 2.61 -22.79
CA GLU A 157 -20.75 4.04 -22.53
C GLU A 157 -21.75 4.25 -21.37
N SER A 158 -21.30 3.92 -20.16
CA SER A 158 -22.09 3.90 -18.94
C SER A 158 -21.28 4.40 -17.74
N HIS A 159 -21.97 4.68 -16.65
CA HIS A 159 -21.35 5.06 -15.39
C HIS A 159 -20.90 3.82 -14.60
N TYR A 160 -19.71 3.93 -14.02
CA TYR A 160 -19.08 2.93 -13.18
C TYR A 160 -18.51 3.58 -11.92
N GLN A 161 -18.11 2.74 -10.98
CA GLN A 161 -17.52 3.15 -9.71
C GLN A 161 -16.29 2.32 -9.41
N VAL A 162 -15.21 2.98 -9.01
CA VAL A 162 -14.10 2.34 -8.29
C VAL A 162 -14.48 2.28 -6.82
N TRP A 163 -14.61 1.08 -6.29
CA TRP A 163 -14.90 0.82 -4.88
C TRP A 163 -13.60 0.53 -4.14
N VAL A 164 -13.35 1.28 -3.06
CA VAL A 164 -12.16 1.15 -2.21
C VAL A 164 -12.59 0.74 -0.80
N ASP A 165 -12.10 -0.41 -0.32
CA ASP A 165 -12.32 -0.87 1.05
C ASP A 165 -11.72 0.14 2.04
N ALA A 166 -12.50 0.55 3.03
CA ALA A 166 -12.11 1.52 4.04
C ALA A 166 -10.95 1.04 4.93
N ARG A 167 -10.70 -0.27 4.94
CA ARG A 167 -9.61 -0.93 5.67
C ARG A 167 -8.29 -0.95 4.91
N LEU A 168 -8.25 -0.51 3.65
CA LEU A 168 -6.99 -0.37 2.92
C LEU A 168 -6.05 0.53 3.72
N GLU A 169 -4.81 0.07 3.92
CA GLU A 169 -3.78 0.74 4.71
C GLU A 169 -2.55 1.08 3.84
N ASP A 170 -1.83 2.13 4.24
CA ASP A 170 -0.49 2.45 3.74
C ASP A 170 0.57 1.68 4.54
N LEU A 171 1.83 1.76 4.11
CA LEU A 171 2.93 1.05 4.79
C LEU A 171 3.19 1.52 6.23
N ALA A 172 2.60 2.64 6.65
CA ALA A 172 2.67 3.15 8.03
C ALA A 172 1.42 2.79 8.85
N GLY A 173 0.49 2.02 8.30
CA GLY A 173 -0.75 1.59 8.96
C GLY A 173 -1.85 2.66 8.99
N ASN A 174 -1.71 3.75 8.22
CA ASN A 174 -2.80 4.71 8.05
C ASN A 174 -3.80 4.15 7.05
N SER A 175 -5.09 4.18 7.40
CA SER A 175 -6.17 3.75 6.51
C SER A 175 -7.04 4.92 6.09
N LEU A 176 -8.13 4.64 5.36
CA LEU A 176 -9.16 5.64 5.04
C LEU A 176 -9.91 6.08 6.30
N ILE A 177 -9.99 5.22 7.32
CA ILE A 177 -10.78 5.46 8.53
C ILE A 177 -9.96 5.98 9.72
N ARG A 178 -8.64 5.78 9.76
CA ARG A 178 -7.80 6.19 10.90
C ARG A 178 -6.36 6.50 10.51
N VAL A 179 -5.76 7.41 11.27
CA VAL A 179 -4.30 7.61 11.32
C VAL A 179 -3.72 6.66 12.38
N PHE A 180 -2.59 6.00 12.08
CA PHE A 180 -1.99 5.05 13.01
C PHE A 180 -1.39 5.74 14.26
N ASP A 181 -0.56 6.75 14.04
CA ASP A 181 0.05 7.61 15.06
C ASP A 181 -0.76 8.92 15.22
N ARG A 182 -2.04 8.77 15.59
CA ARG A 182 -2.99 9.88 15.74
C ARG A 182 -2.63 10.82 16.88
N ASP A 183 -2.90 12.11 16.68
CA ASP A 183 -2.90 13.09 17.76
C ASP A 183 -4.29 13.11 18.43
N LEU A 184 -4.37 12.67 19.69
CA LEU A 184 -5.63 12.60 20.44
C LEU A 184 -6.27 13.98 20.69
N MET A 185 -5.50 15.06 20.52
CA MET A 185 -5.99 16.44 20.68
C MET A 185 -6.59 17.00 19.38
N ARG A 186 -6.37 16.34 18.23
CA ARG A 186 -6.90 16.75 16.93
C ARG A 186 -8.17 15.97 16.61
N ALA A 187 -9.31 16.66 16.58
CA ALA A 187 -10.60 16.02 16.28
C ALA A 187 -10.65 15.36 14.89
N GLU A 188 -9.92 15.91 13.91
CA GLU A 188 -9.79 15.35 12.56
C GLU A 188 -9.07 13.98 12.51
N ASP A 189 -8.29 13.64 13.54
CA ASP A 189 -7.63 12.33 13.66
C ASP A 189 -8.54 11.27 14.29
N ALA A 190 -9.74 11.66 14.76
CA ALA A 190 -10.70 10.74 15.35
C ALA A 190 -11.19 9.73 14.29
N PRO A 191 -11.11 8.41 14.55
CA PRO A 191 -11.53 7.41 13.58
C PRO A 191 -12.96 7.64 13.10
N THR A 192 -13.19 7.44 11.81
CA THR A 192 -14.54 7.51 11.22
C THR A 192 -15.08 6.11 11.03
N ASP A 193 -16.36 5.93 11.35
CA ASP A 193 -17.09 4.71 11.00
C ASP A 193 -17.60 4.84 9.56
N ALA A 194 -16.68 4.67 8.60
CA ALA A 194 -16.97 4.86 7.18
C ALA A 194 -16.95 3.52 6.46
N GLY A 195 -17.96 3.30 5.61
CA GLY A 195 -17.96 2.21 4.65
C GLY A 195 -16.97 2.45 3.50
N PRO A 196 -17.00 1.59 2.46
CA PRO A 196 -16.18 1.76 1.28
C PRO A 196 -16.34 3.16 0.65
N VAL A 197 -15.24 3.70 0.12
CA VAL A 197 -15.26 4.94 -0.66
C VAL A 197 -15.46 4.59 -2.13
N THR A 198 -16.31 5.33 -2.82
CA THR A 198 -16.61 5.13 -4.25
C THR A 198 -16.17 6.33 -5.06
N ILE A 199 -15.47 6.08 -6.18
CA ILE A 199 -15.08 7.10 -7.15
C ILE A 199 -15.79 6.81 -8.47
N ASP A 200 -16.70 7.70 -8.84
CA ASP A 200 -17.50 7.57 -10.06
C ASP A 200 -16.66 7.92 -11.29
N PHE A 201 -16.82 7.15 -12.36
CA PHE A 201 -16.22 7.45 -13.66
C PHE A 201 -17.10 6.99 -14.81
N MET A 202 -16.79 7.49 -16.00
CA MET A 202 -17.35 7.05 -17.27
C MET A 202 -16.20 6.87 -18.26
N PRO A 203 -16.20 5.83 -19.09
CA PRO A 203 -15.22 5.66 -20.15
C PRO A 203 -15.19 6.87 -21.09
N LEU A 204 -14.00 7.25 -21.52
CA LEU A 204 -13.79 8.39 -22.40
C LEU A 204 -14.33 8.07 -23.80
N HIS A 205 -14.90 9.06 -24.48
CA HIS A 205 -15.31 8.87 -25.87
C HIS A 205 -14.09 8.63 -26.75
N ALA A 206 -14.19 7.68 -27.68
CA ALA A 206 -13.17 7.50 -28.71
C ALA A 206 -13.04 8.79 -29.54
N ALA A 207 -11.81 9.24 -29.77
CA ALA A 207 -11.57 10.41 -30.63
C ALA A 207 -12.11 10.12 -32.04
N PRO A 208 -12.83 11.05 -32.69
CA PRO A 208 -13.34 10.84 -34.04
C PRO A 208 -12.15 10.59 -34.98
N HIS A 209 -12.21 9.48 -35.73
CA HIS A 209 -11.25 9.20 -36.78
C HIS A 209 -11.24 10.37 -37.78
N ARG A 210 -10.14 11.12 -37.83
CA ARG A 210 -9.91 12.08 -38.92
C ARG A 210 -9.65 11.27 -40.19
N THR A 211 -10.66 11.14 -41.03
CA THR A 211 -10.48 10.73 -42.42
C THR A 211 -9.71 11.83 -43.15
N HIS A 212 -8.53 11.47 -43.65
CA HIS A 212 -7.78 12.27 -44.63
C HIS A 212 -8.38 12.11 -46.03
#